data_AF-A0A1I0Z049-F1
#
_entry.id   AF-A0A1I0Z049-F1
#
_cell.length_a   1.000
_cell.length_b   1.000
_cell.length_c   1.000
_cell.angle_alpha   90.00
_cell.angle_beta   90.00
_cell.angle_gamma   90.00
#
_symmetry.space_group_name_H-M   'P 1'
#
loop_
_entity.id
_entity.type
_entity.pdbx_description
1 polymer ?
#
loop_
_entity_poly.entity_id
_entity_poly.type
_entity_poly.pdbx_seq_one_letter_code
_entity_poly.pdbx_strand_id
1 'polypeptide(L)'
;MLGRLHEQIGSAGLVAVAATPWLAAAVDQHSAAVRDIITFGVEGSAAMAGVVLLAGYARGLLDRARETGWTIPVPVEGQPWPHTDWMTTRLLGVCALARTIDEAQPRLDDIDPMEPAVGNA
;
A
#
# COMPACT_ATOMS: atom_id res chain seq x y z
N MET A 1 2.83 10.34 -3.88
CA MET A 1 3.66 9.84 -2.76
C MET A 1 3.69 8.31 -2.73
N LEU A 2 2.53 7.65 -2.55
CA LEU A 2 2.42 6.18 -2.56
C LEU A 2 2.96 5.55 -3.85
N GLY A 3 2.69 6.13 -5.03
CA GLY A 3 3.27 5.65 -6.30
C GLY A 3 4.81 5.61 -6.28
N ARG A 4 5.47 6.68 -5.82
CA ARG A 4 6.94 6.71 -5.68
C ARG A 4 7.46 5.68 -4.67
N LEU A 5 6.75 5.46 -3.55
CA LEU A 5 7.11 4.41 -2.58
C LEU A 5 7.00 3.02 -3.23
N HIS A 6 5.97 2.81 -4.04
CA HIS A 6 5.75 1.57 -4.77
C HIS A 6 6.86 1.32 -5.82
N GLU A 7 7.31 2.37 -6.51
CA GLU A 7 8.44 2.31 -7.45
C GLU A 7 9.77 2.00 -6.75
N GLN A 8 10.01 2.58 -5.57
CA GLN A 8 11.30 2.46 -4.86
C GLN A 8 11.47 1.13 -4.12
N ILE A 9 10.39 0.58 -3.57
CA ILE A 9 10.42 -0.60 -2.69
C ILE A 9 9.37 -1.62 -3.09
N GLY A 10 8.19 -1.15 -3.51
CA GLY A 10 7.02 -1.99 -3.76
C GLY A 10 7.25 -3.07 -4.81
N SER A 11 7.80 -2.76 -5.99
CA SER A 11 7.90 -3.75 -7.08
C SER A 11 8.84 -4.92 -6.72
N ALA A 12 10.10 -4.64 -6.41
CA ALA A 12 11.09 -5.65 -6.08
C ALA A 12 10.75 -6.40 -4.77
N GLY A 13 10.25 -5.67 -3.77
CA GLY A 13 9.85 -6.26 -2.50
C GLY A 13 8.63 -7.15 -2.61
N LEU A 14 7.63 -6.78 -3.42
CA LEU A 14 6.46 -7.64 -3.65
C LEU A 14 6.80 -8.89 -4.45
N VAL A 15 7.78 -8.82 -5.38
CA VAL A 15 8.31 -10.01 -6.06
C VAL A 15 8.99 -10.96 -5.06
N ALA A 16 9.81 -10.44 -4.15
CA ALA A 16 10.46 -11.25 -3.13
C ALA A 16 9.48 -11.85 -2.12
N VAL A 17 8.44 -11.09 -1.74
CA VAL A 17 7.31 -11.56 -0.94
C VAL A 17 6.64 -12.77 -1.60
N ALA A 18 6.34 -12.69 -2.89
CA ALA A 18 5.71 -13.79 -3.63
C ALA A 18 6.58 -15.06 -3.66
N ALA A 19 7.91 -14.91 -3.67
CA ALA A 19 8.84 -16.03 -3.67
C ALA A 19 9.13 -16.61 -2.27
N THR A 20 8.70 -15.94 -1.19
CA THR A 20 9.18 -16.23 0.17
C THR A 20 8.01 -16.30 1.17
N PRO A 21 7.49 -17.51 1.50
CA PRO A 21 6.26 -17.66 2.29
C PRO A 21 6.28 -16.99 3.67
N TRP A 22 7.41 -17.05 4.38
CA TRP A 22 7.53 -16.42 5.70
C TRP A 22 7.44 -14.89 5.61
N LEU A 23 8.00 -14.31 4.54
CA LEU A 23 7.97 -12.87 4.30
C LEU A 23 6.57 -12.42 3.89
N ALA A 24 5.87 -13.24 3.09
CA ALA A 24 4.47 -13.01 2.76
C ALA A 24 3.58 -12.97 4.01
N ALA A 25 3.76 -13.91 4.94
CA ALA A 25 3.03 -13.91 6.20
C ALA A 25 3.33 -12.67 7.05
N ALA A 26 4.60 -12.24 7.13
CA ALA A 26 4.98 -11.04 7.86
C ALA A 26 4.37 -9.76 7.23
N VAL A 27 4.41 -9.65 5.90
CA VAL A 27 3.81 -8.52 5.17
C VAL A 27 2.29 -8.48 5.34
N ASP A 28 1.62 -9.64 5.29
CA ASP A 28 0.17 -9.73 5.53
C ASP A 28 -0.19 -9.28 6.96
N GLN A 29 0.53 -9.77 7.97
CA GLN A 29 0.33 -9.34 9.36
C GLN A 29 0.52 -7.82 9.52
N HIS A 30 1.56 -7.27 8.90
CA HIS A 30 1.80 -5.83 8.93
C HIS A 30 0.69 -5.06 8.20
N SER A 31 0.22 -5.56 7.06
CA SER A 31 -0.89 -4.98 6.30
C SER A 31 -2.18 -4.96 7.14
N ALA A 32 -2.53 -6.08 7.77
CA ALA A 32 -3.68 -6.18 8.68
C ALA A 32 -3.59 -5.15 9.81
N ALA A 33 -2.43 -5.06 10.47
CA ALA A 33 -2.23 -4.08 11.52
C ALA A 33 -2.19 -2.62 11.04
N VAL A 34 -1.89 -2.32 9.77
CA VAL A 34 -2.06 -0.96 9.20
C VAL A 34 -3.53 -0.69 8.95
N ARG A 35 -4.24 -1.64 8.34
CA ARG A 35 -5.68 -1.54 8.06
C ARG A 35 -6.46 -1.30 9.35
N ASP A 36 -6.14 -2.01 10.42
CA ASP A 36 -6.80 -1.84 11.71
C ASP A 36 -6.57 -0.42 12.26
N ILE A 37 -5.33 0.09 12.24
CA ILE A 37 -5.02 1.47 12.66
C ILE A 37 -5.84 2.49 11.85
N ILE A 38 -5.94 2.29 10.54
CA ILE A 38 -6.67 3.21 9.65
C ILE A 38 -8.19 3.11 9.91
N THR A 39 -8.71 1.90 10.08
CA THR A 39 -10.13 1.62 10.25
C THR A 39 -10.65 2.08 11.61
N PHE A 40 -9.88 1.85 12.68
CA PHE A 40 -10.26 2.25 14.04
C PHE A 40 -9.77 3.65 14.42
N GLY A 41 -8.90 4.27 13.60
CA GLY A 41 -8.36 5.60 13.86
C GLY A 41 -9.32 6.74 13.54
N VAL A 42 -10.41 6.49 12.79
CA VAL A 42 -11.42 7.51 12.44
C VAL A 42 -12.81 6.90 12.42
N GLU A 43 -13.66 7.29 13.37
CA GLU A 43 -15.09 6.96 13.33
C GLU A 43 -15.75 7.76 12.20
N GLY A 44 -16.20 7.05 11.16
CA GLY A 44 -17.06 7.62 10.12
C GLY A 44 -16.38 8.55 9.12
N SER A 45 -15.71 7.98 8.10
CA SER A 45 -15.65 8.61 6.77
C SER A 45 -15.30 7.56 5.70
N ALA A 46 -15.94 7.70 4.54
CA ALA A 46 -15.93 6.78 3.41
C ALA A 46 -14.52 6.41 2.90
N ALA A 47 -14.42 5.37 2.06
CA ALA A 47 -13.19 4.80 1.48
C ALA A 47 -12.13 5.83 1.00
N MET A 48 -12.53 7.02 0.54
CA MET A 48 -11.61 8.14 0.23
C MET A 48 -10.76 8.60 1.42
N ALA A 49 -11.32 8.59 2.63
CA ALA A 49 -10.57 8.83 3.86
C ALA A 49 -9.51 7.74 4.08
N GLY A 50 -9.78 6.50 3.68
CA GLY A 50 -8.83 5.38 3.78
C GLY A 50 -7.54 5.60 2.99
N VAL A 51 -7.64 6.05 1.73
CA VAL A 51 -6.46 6.34 0.89
C VAL A 51 -5.63 7.49 1.46
N VAL A 52 -6.29 8.57 1.91
CA VAL A 52 -5.62 9.73 2.50
C VAL A 52 -4.92 9.36 3.80
N LEU A 53 -5.58 8.58 4.66
CA LEU A 53 -5.01 8.07 5.91
C LEU A 53 -3.82 7.14 5.65
N LEU A 54 -3.91 6.25 4.66
CA LEU A 54 -2.79 5.38 4.26
C LEU A 54 -1.60 6.20 3.76
N ALA A 55 -1.84 7.25 2.96
CA ALA A 55 -0.80 8.16 2.50
C ALA A 55 -0.14 8.93 3.64
N GLY A 56 -0.94 9.40 4.61
CA GLY A 56 -0.46 10.07 5.83
C GLY A 56 0.37 9.13 6.69
N TYR A 57 -0.08 7.90 6.88
CA TYR A 57 0.65 6.87 7.62
C TYR A 57 2.00 6.54 6.96
N ALA A 58 2.01 6.31 5.64
CA ALA A 58 3.21 6.07 4.87
C ALA A 58 4.22 7.23 4.99
N ARG A 59 3.73 8.47 4.98
CA ARG A 59 4.56 9.65 5.17
C ARG A 59 5.17 9.70 6.57
N GLY A 60 4.39 9.43 7.62
CA GLY A 60 4.89 9.38 8.99
C GLY A 60 5.99 8.31 9.19
N LEU A 61 5.85 7.14 8.55
CA LEU A 61 6.90 6.12 8.54
C LEU A 61 8.18 6.62 7.88
N LEU A 62 8.06 7.27 6.71
CA LEU A 62 9.21 7.80 5.98
C LEU A 62 9.89 8.96 6.71
N ASP A 63 9.13 9.79 7.41
CA ASP A 63 9.69 10.87 8.24
C ASP A 63 10.47 10.28 9.43
N ARG A 64 9.92 9.26 10.11
CA ARG A 64 10.65 8.50 11.14
C ARG A 64 11.89 7.80 10.61
N ALA A 65 11.83 7.24 9.41
CA ALA A 65 12.97 6.63 8.75
C ALA A 65 14.10 7.66 8.52
N ARG A 66 13.76 8.87 8.07
CA ARG A 66 14.73 9.96 7.89
C ARG A 66 15.35 10.39 9.22
N GLU A 67 14.54 10.57 10.26
CA GLU A 67 15.01 10.97 11.59
C GLU A 67 15.99 9.95 12.20
N THR A 68 15.81 8.67 11.89
CA THR A 68 16.63 7.57 12.41
C THR A 68 17.79 7.17 11.49
N GLY A 69 17.95 7.84 10.35
CA GLY A 69 18.97 7.50 9.35
C GLY A 69 18.75 6.14 8.69
N TRP A 70 17.52 5.60 8.75
CA TRP A 70 17.20 4.32 8.13
C TRP A 70 17.34 4.41 6.61
N THR A 71 17.96 3.38 6.04
CA THR A 71 18.14 3.24 4.59
C THR A 71 17.34 2.05 4.09
N ILE A 72 16.83 2.18 2.87
CA ILE A 72 16.05 1.12 2.23
C ILE A 72 16.97 -0.08 1.99
N PRO A 73 16.68 -1.27 2.54
CA PRO A 73 17.38 -2.47 2.16
C PRO A 73 16.87 -2.90 0.78
N VAL A 74 17.50 -2.39 -0.28
CA VAL A 74 17.29 -2.89 -1.63
C VAL A 74 18.12 -4.17 -1.77
N PRO A 75 17.53 -5.33 -2.07
CA PRO A 75 18.31 -6.52 -2.34
C PRO A 75 19.15 -6.30 -3.58
N VAL A 76 20.38 -6.74 -3.51
CA VAL A 76 21.20 -6.92 -4.70
C VAL A 76 20.55 -8.02 -5.54
N GLU A 77 20.44 -7.81 -6.86
CA GLU A 77 19.91 -8.83 -7.78
C GLU A 77 20.57 -10.20 -7.52
N GLY A 78 19.75 -11.24 -7.39
CA GLY A 78 20.22 -12.60 -7.14
C GLY A 78 20.55 -12.93 -5.68
N GLN A 79 20.45 -11.98 -4.73
CA GLN A 79 20.53 -12.30 -3.30
C GLN A 79 19.13 -12.47 -2.67
N PRO A 80 18.97 -13.44 -1.75
CA PRO A 80 17.75 -13.55 -0.96
C PRO A 80 17.55 -12.28 -0.14
N TRP A 81 16.30 -11.83 -0.04
CA TRP A 81 15.95 -10.64 0.72
C TRP A 81 16.46 -10.81 2.17
N PRO A 82 17.30 -9.89 2.69
CA PRO A 82 17.84 -10.04 4.04
C PRO A 82 16.70 -10.01 5.07
N HIS A 83 16.92 -10.58 6.26
CA HIS A 83 15.94 -10.57 7.35
C HIS A 83 15.35 -9.16 7.49
N THR A 84 14.06 -9.04 7.17
CA THR A 84 13.46 -7.76 6.82
C THR A 84 13.12 -7.03 8.10
N ASP A 85 13.71 -5.85 8.31
CA ASP A 85 13.40 -5.08 9.51
C ASP A 85 11.93 -4.67 9.54
N TRP A 86 11.48 -4.25 10.73
CA TRP A 86 10.10 -3.86 10.95
C TRP A 86 9.66 -2.75 9.99
N MET A 87 10.51 -1.76 9.70
CA MET A 87 10.20 -0.61 8.85
C MET A 87 9.96 -1.04 7.40
N THR A 88 10.83 -1.87 6.87
CA THR A 88 10.73 -2.44 5.51
C THR A 88 9.46 -3.27 5.38
N THR A 89 9.20 -4.17 6.33
CA THR A 89 8.00 -5.03 6.32
C THR A 89 6.73 -4.18 6.41
N ARG A 90 6.76 -3.09 7.20
CA ARG A 90 5.64 -2.16 7.32
C ARG A 90 5.38 -1.39 6.02
N LEU A 91 6.42 -0.89 5.34
CA LEU A 91 6.28 -0.19 4.06
C LEU A 91 5.81 -1.13 2.94
N LEU A 92 6.24 -2.39 2.94
CA LEU A 92 5.72 -3.42 2.02
C LEU A 92 4.24 -3.70 2.28
N GLY A 93 3.82 -3.81 3.54
CA GLY A 93 2.41 -3.95 3.92
C GLY A 93 1.56 -2.77 3.43
N VAL A 94 2.07 -1.54 3.55
CA VAL A 94 1.42 -0.34 3.00
C VAL A 94 1.29 -0.41 1.47
N CYS A 95 2.33 -0.86 0.77
CA CYS A 95 2.30 -1.02 -0.69
C CYS A 95 1.29 -2.09 -1.15
N ALA A 96 1.23 -3.21 -0.42
CA ALA A 96 0.24 -4.26 -0.67
C ALA A 96 -1.19 -3.74 -0.46
N LEU A 97 -1.44 -3.04 0.65
CA LEU A 97 -2.76 -2.46 0.93
C LEU A 97 -3.16 -1.42 -0.11
N ALA A 98 -2.23 -0.56 -0.54
CA ALA A 98 -2.48 0.43 -1.59
C ALA A 98 -2.91 -0.23 -2.91
N ARG A 99 -2.28 -1.36 -3.30
CA ARG A 99 -2.70 -2.14 -4.47
C ARG A 99 -4.12 -2.69 -4.32
N THR A 100 -4.46 -3.23 -3.16
CA THR A 100 -5.82 -3.77 -2.94
C THR A 100 -6.89 -2.69 -3.01
N ILE A 101 -6.58 -1.46 -2.58
CA ILE A 101 -7.51 -0.32 -2.66
C ILE A 101 -7.66 0.14 -4.11
N ASP A 102 -6.55 0.22 -4.85
CA ASP A 102 -6.54 0.57 -6.28
C ASP A 102 -7.33 -0.44 -7.12
N GLU A 103 -7.14 -1.75 -6.85
CA GLU A 103 -7.89 -2.84 -7.49
C GLU A 103 -9.40 -2.83 -7.13
N ALA A 104 -9.77 -2.31 -5.95
CA ALA A 104 -11.15 -2.28 -5.47
C ALA A 104 -11.92 -1.02 -5.87
N GLN A 105 -11.26 0.08 -6.23
CA GLN A 105 -11.94 1.25 -6.79
C GLN A 105 -12.42 0.92 -8.22
N PRO A 106 -13.71 1.11 -8.55
CA PRO A 106 -14.14 1.08 -9.94
C PRO A 106 -13.28 2.08 -10.70
N ARG A 107 -12.59 1.62 -11.75
CA ARG A 107 -11.87 2.56 -12.61
C ARG A 107 -12.94 3.53 -13.14
N LEU A 108 -12.73 4.81 -12.93
CA LEU A 108 -13.62 5.86 -13.47
C LEU A 108 -13.80 5.72 -15.00
N ASP A 109 -12.93 4.97 -15.66
CA ASP A 109 -12.98 4.58 -17.07
C ASP A 109 -14.11 3.57 -17.40
N ASP A 110 -14.64 2.83 -16.42
CA ASP A 110 -15.69 1.81 -16.60
C ASP A 110 -17.13 2.36 -16.44
N ILE A 111 -17.28 3.66 -16.16
CA ILE A 111 -18.59 4.31 -16.17
C ILE A 111 -18.96 4.60 -17.62
N ASP A 112 -19.74 3.69 -18.21
CA ASP A 112 -20.41 3.87 -19.49
C ASP A 112 -21.19 5.21 -19.45
N PRO A 113 -20.96 6.17 -20.37
CA PRO A 113 -21.70 7.42 -20.38
C PRO A 113 -23.19 7.10 -20.49
N MET A 114 -23.92 7.43 -19.42
CA MET A 114 -25.37 7.30 -19.28
C MET A 114 -26.08 7.68 -20.59
N GLU A 115 -26.62 6.67 -21.28
CA GLU A 115 -27.46 6.83 -22.47
C GLU A 115 -28.56 7.86 -22.17
N PRO A 116 -28.74 8.90 -23.00
CA PRO A 116 -29.73 9.92 -22.75
C PRO A 116 -31.13 9.31 -22.81
N ALA A 117 -31.88 9.48 -21.72
CA ALA A 117 -33.28 9.07 -21.64
C ALA A 117 -34.05 9.63 -22.85
N VAL A 118 -34.54 8.73 -23.70
CA VAL A 118 -35.40 9.05 -24.83
C VAL A 118 -36.66 9.71 -24.26
N GLY A 119 -36.72 11.03 -24.38
CA GLY A 119 -37.92 11.82 -24.11
C GLY A 119 -38.99 11.42 -25.10
N ASN A 120 -40.06 10.81 -24.60
CA ASN A 120 -41.26 10.53 -25.38
C ASN A 120 -42.02 11.86 -25.58
N ALA A 121 -42.20 12.26 -26.83
CA ALA A 121 -43.00 13.41 -27.25
C ALA A 121 -44.45 13.01 -27.54
#